data_AF-A0A7R9EKV9-F1
#
_entry.id   AF-A0A7R9EKV9-F1
#
_cell.length_a   1.000
_cell.length_b   1.000
_cell.length_c   1.000
_cell.angle_alpha   90.00
_cell.angle_beta   90.00
_cell.angle_gamma   90.00
#
_symmetry.space_group_name_H-M   'P 1'
#
loop_
_entity.id
_entity.type
_entity.pdbx_description
1 polymer ?
#
loop_
_entity_poly.entity_id
_entity_poly.type
_entity_poly.pdbx_seq_one_letter_code
_entity_poly.pdbx_strand_id
1 'polypeptide(L)'
;MRGDIGGAAGVAAVTRAIAQLKPPINLRTLIPLVENMPGCNSMKPGEKLILMDGSIVQLRRSDVAGQLVLADALYYCNHFKPRVVLSVGSSSPWLVETIRTQFAVAFTLLDSLWTRVQEAAYHSGDRVVRLPLRKIHRERMFNDGDHVIGSDDTV
;
A
#
# COMPACT_ATOMS: atom_id res chain seq x y z
N MET A 1 -16.55 0.52 -0.56
CA MET A 1 -16.77 -0.58 0.40
C MET A 1 -16.47 -0.07 1.81
N ARG A 2 -17.23 -0.47 2.85
CA ARG A 2 -17.00 0.04 4.22
C ARG A 2 -15.69 -0.45 4.85
N GLY A 3 -15.27 -1.69 4.56
CA GLY A 3 -14.07 -2.29 5.13
C GLY A 3 -12.75 -1.77 4.55
N ASP A 4 -12.80 -0.97 3.48
CA ASP A 4 -11.61 -0.53 2.75
C ASP A 4 -10.81 0.57 3.47
N ILE A 5 -11.29 0.97 4.65
CA ILE A 5 -10.56 1.83 5.61
C ILE A 5 -9.76 1.02 6.64
N GLY A 6 -9.76 -0.31 6.55
CA GLY A 6 -9.15 -1.18 7.56
C GLY A 6 -7.67 -0.89 7.81
N GLY A 7 -6.90 -0.66 6.74
CA GLY A 7 -5.49 -0.25 6.86
C GLY A 7 -5.32 1.08 7.59
N ALA A 8 -6.12 2.09 7.23
CA ALA A 8 -6.12 3.41 7.87
C ALA A 8 -6.50 3.34 9.36
N ALA A 9 -7.55 2.58 9.69
CA ALA A 9 -7.98 2.37 11.06
C ALA A 9 -6.90 1.67 11.90
N GLY A 10 -6.24 0.64 11.35
CA GLY A 10 -5.12 -0.04 11.99
C GLY A 10 -3.95 0.89 12.27
N VAL A 11 -3.55 1.71 11.30
CA VAL A 11 -2.46 2.69 11.46
C VAL A 11 -2.80 3.76 12.49
N ALA A 12 -4.05 4.24 12.52
CA ALA A 12 -4.51 5.19 13.53
C ALA A 12 -4.45 4.59 14.95
N ALA A 13 -4.87 3.33 15.11
CA ALA A 13 -4.79 2.62 16.39
C ALA A 13 -3.35 2.42 16.86
N VAL A 14 -2.45 2.01 15.96
CA VAL A 14 -1.01 1.87 16.24
C VAL A 14 -0.39 3.21 16.63
N THR A 15 -0.75 4.30 15.93
CA THR A 15 -0.25 5.65 16.24
C THR A 15 -0.66 6.06 17.66
N ARG A 16 -1.92 5.79 18.04
CA ARG A 16 -2.41 6.04 19.40
C ARG A 16 -1.65 5.21 20.44
N ALA A 17 -1.42 3.93 20.17
CA ALA A 17 -0.68 3.05 21.08
C ALA A 17 0.78 3.52 21.28
N ILE A 18 1.47 3.90 20.20
CA ILE A 18 2.83 4.44 20.27
C ILE A 18 2.85 5.75 21.07
N ALA A 19 1.89 6.65 20.85
CA ALA A 19 1.79 7.90 21.59
C ALA A 19 1.58 7.69 23.10
N GLN A 20 0.88 6.62 23.49
CA GLN A 20 0.69 6.24 24.90
C GLN A 20 1.94 5.61 25.51
N LEU A 21 2.65 4.76 24.77
CA LEU A 21 3.89 4.11 25.21
C LEU A 21 5.07 5.09 25.31
N LYS A 22 5.02 6.21 24.55
CA LYS A 22 6.06 7.25 24.49
C LYS A 22 7.49 6.70 24.28
N PRO A 23 7.72 5.78 23.33
CA PRO A 23 9.08 5.37 23.01
C PRO A 23 9.86 6.58 22.44
N PRO A 24 11.19 6.61 22.60
CA PRO A 24 12.03 7.72 22.13
C PRO A 24 12.24 7.64 20.61
N ILE A 25 11.16 7.75 19.83
CA ILE A 25 11.16 7.70 18.37
C ILE A 25 10.38 8.86 17.78
N ASN A 26 10.81 9.29 16.60
CA ASN A 26 10.05 10.24 15.78
C ASN A 26 9.07 9.45 14.91
N LEU A 27 7.78 9.56 15.21
CA LEU A 27 6.72 8.95 14.41
C LEU A 27 6.01 10.03 13.58
N ARG A 28 5.82 9.76 12.29
CA ARG A 28 4.91 10.50 11.42
C ARG A 28 3.96 9.53 10.77
N THR A 29 2.68 9.84 10.85
CA THR A 29 1.60 9.01 10.32
C THR A 29 0.89 9.78 9.21
N LEU A 30 0.78 9.17 8.04
CA LEU A 30 0.03 9.70 6.90
C LEU A 30 -1.13 8.76 6.61
N ILE A 31 -2.34 9.30 6.54
CA ILE A 31 -3.56 8.55 6.27
C ILE A 31 -4.28 9.26 5.13
N PRO A 32 -4.01 8.91 3.85
CA PRO A 32 -4.79 9.42 2.75
C PRO A 32 -6.22 8.84 2.83
N LEU A 33 -7.23 9.71 2.86
CA LEU A 33 -8.63 9.33 2.96
C LEU A 33 -9.37 9.83 1.72
N VAL A 34 -9.99 8.91 0.99
CA VAL A 34 -10.81 9.19 -0.18
C VAL A 34 -12.00 8.24 -0.23
N GLU A 35 -13.03 8.65 -0.96
CA GLU A 35 -14.15 7.79 -1.33
C GLU A 35 -14.10 7.53 -2.84
N ASN A 36 -14.11 6.25 -3.25
CA ASN A 36 -14.17 5.88 -4.66
C ASN A 36 -15.63 5.74 -5.10
N MET A 37 -16.23 6.83 -5.59
CA MET A 37 -17.66 6.90 -5.95
C MET A 37 -17.87 6.98 -7.47
N PRO A 38 -18.90 6.27 -8.01
CA PRO A 38 -19.35 6.47 -9.38
C PRO A 38 -20.11 7.81 -9.50
N GLY A 39 -19.88 8.51 -10.61
CA GLY A 39 -20.44 9.82 -10.90
C GLY A 39 -19.96 10.36 -12.25
N CYS A 40 -20.45 11.55 -12.64
CA CYS A 40 -20.14 12.13 -13.94
C CYS A 40 -18.64 12.46 -14.14
N ASN A 41 -17.92 12.65 -13.04
CA ASN A 41 -16.49 12.96 -13.01
C ASN A 41 -15.64 11.81 -12.43
N SER A 42 -16.12 10.57 -12.50
CA SER A 42 -15.34 9.42 -12.07
C SER A 42 -14.22 9.11 -13.05
N MET A 43 -13.13 8.56 -12.50
CA MET A 43 -12.02 8.01 -13.27
C MET A 43 -12.50 6.94 -14.24
N LYS A 44 -12.01 6.98 -15.47
CA LYS A 44 -12.38 6.03 -16.52
C LYS A 44 -11.24 5.08 -16.85
N PRO A 45 -11.53 3.80 -17.17
CA PRO A 45 -10.55 2.93 -17.79
C PRO A 45 -9.95 3.57 -19.05
N GLY A 46 -8.63 3.51 -19.18
CA GLY A 46 -7.85 4.11 -20.27
C GLY A 46 -7.38 5.54 -20.00
N GLU A 47 -7.90 6.21 -18.96
CA GLU A 47 -7.50 7.56 -18.58
C GLU A 47 -6.04 7.59 -18.11
N LYS A 48 -5.33 8.68 -18.44
CA LYS A 48 -3.96 8.93 -17.99
C LYS A 48 -3.98 10.02 -16.92
N LEU A 49 -3.41 9.71 -15.77
CA LEU A 49 -3.27 10.62 -14.64
C LEU A 49 -1.81 10.96 -14.42
N ILE A 50 -1.56 12.17 -13.92
CA ILE A 50 -0.23 12.63 -13.50
C ILE A 50 -0.18 12.51 -11.97
N LEU A 51 0.76 11.73 -11.45
CA LEU A 51 1.01 11.59 -10.02
C LEU A 51 1.82 12.76 -9.46
N MET A 52 1.90 12.86 -8.13
CA MET A 52 2.62 13.93 -7.45
C MET A 52 4.13 13.96 -7.78
N ASP A 53 4.70 12.82 -8.17
CA ASP A 53 6.10 12.71 -8.60
C ASP A 53 6.35 13.12 -10.06
N GLY A 54 5.28 13.51 -10.78
CA GLY A 54 5.30 13.89 -12.19
C GLY A 54 5.22 12.70 -13.15
N SER A 55 5.15 11.47 -12.65
CA SER A 55 4.96 10.28 -13.49
C SER A 55 3.54 10.21 -14.06
N ILE A 56 3.42 9.65 -15.27
CA ILE A 56 2.13 9.43 -15.92
C ILE A 56 1.72 7.97 -15.72
N VAL A 57 0.52 7.77 -15.21
CA VAL A 57 -0.10 6.46 -14.99
C VAL A 57 -1.34 6.32 -15.84
N GLN A 58 -1.41 5.25 -16.62
CA GLN A 58 -2.63 4.83 -17.30
C GLN A 58 -3.45 3.88 -16.41
N LEU A 59 -4.72 4.21 -16.22
CA LEU A 59 -5.65 3.37 -15.48
C LEU A 59 -6.22 2.28 -16.40
N ARG A 60 -6.19 1.01 -15.97
CA ARG A 60 -6.88 -0.09 -16.68
C ARG A 60 -8.28 -0.34 -16.14
N ARG A 61 -8.54 0.02 -14.89
CA ARG A 61 -9.84 -0.08 -14.22
C ARG A 61 -10.03 1.09 -13.24
N SER A 62 -11.28 1.41 -12.91
CA SER A 62 -11.62 2.51 -11.99
C SER A 62 -11.43 2.14 -10.50
N ASP A 63 -11.35 0.85 -10.17
CA ASP A 63 -11.16 0.37 -8.80
C ASP A 63 -9.67 0.25 -8.42
N VAL A 64 -9.00 1.40 -8.45
CA VAL A 64 -7.56 1.54 -8.14
C VAL A 64 -7.24 2.75 -7.28
N ALA A 65 -8.29 3.45 -6.79
CA ALA A 65 -8.18 4.66 -5.98
C ALA A 65 -7.20 4.49 -4.81
N GLY A 66 -7.27 3.36 -4.10
CA GLY A 66 -6.38 3.07 -2.97
C GLY A 66 -4.90 3.06 -3.33
N GLN A 67 -4.54 2.57 -4.53
CA GLN A 67 -3.14 2.54 -4.98
C GLN A 67 -2.65 3.93 -5.36
N LEU A 68 -3.50 4.71 -6.03
CA LEU A 68 -3.19 6.09 -6.44
C LEU A 68 -2.91 6.98 -5.23
N VAL A 69 -3.82 6.98 -4.25
CA VAL A 69 -3.66 7.83 -3.06
C VAL A 69 -2.47 7.40 -2.20
N LEU A 70 -2.16 6.10 -2.17
CA LEU A 70 -0.99 5.60 -1.47
C LEU A 70 0.31 6.01 -2.18
N ALA A 71 0.33 6.00 -3.52
CA ALA A 71 1.49 6.43 -4.30
C ALA A 71 1.85 7.90 -3.99
N ASP A 72 0.86 8.79 -4.02
CA ASP A 72 1.07 10.20 -3.68
C ASP A 72 1.45 10.39 -2.21
N ALA A 73 0.84 9.63 -1.28
CA ALA A 73 1.21 9.70 0.14
C ALA A 73 2.66 9.22 0.40
N LEU A 74 3.11 8.19 -0.31
CA LEU A 74 4.49 7.70 -0.25
C LEU A 74 5.47 8.69 -0.87
N TYR A 75 5.10 9.36 -1.96
CA TYR A 75 5.93 10.43 -2.49
C TYR A 75 6.02 11.60 -1.52
N TYR A 76 4.87 12.04 -0.97
CA TYR A 76 4.81 13.12 0.01
C TYR A 76 5.63 12.81 1.28
N CYS A 77 5.69 11.54 1.72
CA CYS A 77 6.44 11.19 2.91
C CYS A 77 7.95 11.47 2.78
N ASN A 78 8.50 11.52 1.56
CA ASN A 78 9.91 11.80 1.32
C ASN A 78 10.33 13.20 1.78
N HIS A 79 9.42 14.18 1.80
CA HIS A 79 9.69 15.53 2.35
C HIS A 79 10.15 15.48 3.81
N PHE A 80 9.81 14.41 4.53
CA PHE A 80 10.13 14.22 5.94
C PHE A 80 11.43 13.44 6.17
N LYS A 81 12.10 12.98 5.11
CA LYS A 81 13.34 12.19 5.14
C LYS A 81 13.28 11.04 6.17
N PRO A 82 12.25 10.17 6.13
CA PRO A 82 12.09 9.10 7.10
C PRO A 82 13.21 8.05 6.96
N ARG A 83 13.64 7.46 8.09
CA ARG A 83 14.60 6.33 8.07
C ARG A 83 13.95 5.03 7.59
N VAL A 84 12.67 4.84 7.91
CA VAL A 84 11.88 3.66 7.56
C VAL A 84 10.47 4.13 7.22
N VAL A 85 9.90 3.57 6.16
CA VAL A 85 8.51 3.78 5.76
C VAL A 85 7.81 2.42 5.79
N LEU A 86 6.65 2.37 6.47
CA LEU A 86 5.77 1.21 6.49
C LEU A 86 4.41 1.65 5.93
N SER A 87 4.01 1.09 4.80
CA SER A 87 2.68 1.29 4.23
C SER A 87 1.78 0.11 4.58
N VAL A 88 0.57 0.40 5.05
CA VAL A 88 -0.44 -0.61 5.37
C VAL A 88 -1.67 -0.34 4.53
N GLY A 89 -2.19 -1.36 3.86
CA GLY A 89 -3.39 -1.29 3.02
C GLY A 89 -4.27 -2.52 3.20
N SER A 90 -5.52 -2.42 2.75
CA SER A 90 -6.45 -3.54 2.72
C SER A 90 -5.97 -4.61 1.73
N SER A 91 -6.14 -5.89 2.07
CA SER A 91 -5.73 -7.01 1.21
C SER A 91 -6.50 -7.05 -0.09
N SER A 92 -5.82 -7.41 -1.19
CA SER A 92 -6.50 -7.70 -2.45
C SER A 92 -7.35 -8.97 -2.33
N PRO A 93 -8.46 -9.10 -3.08
CA PRO A 93 -9.29 -10.30 -3.09
C PRO A 93 -8.47 -11.58 -3.36
N TRP A 94 -7.51 -11.50 -4.29
CA TRP A 94 -6.60 -12.61 -4.62
C TRP A 94 -5.73 -13.07 -3.45
N LEU A 95 -5.22 -12.14 -2.65
CA LEU A 95 -4.45 -12.48 -1.45
C LEU A 95 -5.33 -13.12 -0.38
N VAL A 96 -6.56 -12.62 -0.22
CA VAL A 96 -7.56 -13.21 0.68
C VAL A 96 -7.91 -14.63 0.25
N GLU A 97 -8.03 -14.90 -1.05
CA GLU A 97 -8.29 -16.24 -1.55
C GLU A 97 -7.09 -17.19 -1.34
N THR A 98 -5.88 -16.71 -1.66
CA THR A 98 -4.65 -17.53 -1.65
C THR A 98 -4.18 -17.89 -0.24
N ILE A 99 -4.11 -16.89 0.65
CA ILE A 99 -3.48 -17.03 1.97
C ILE A 99 -4.54 -17.21 3.07
N ARG A 100 -5.82 -16.95 2.74
CA ARG A 100 -6.93 -16.81 3.70
C ARG A 100 -6.65 -15.73 4.74
N THR A 101 -7.59 -15.52 5.66
CA THR A 101 -7.57 -14.42 6.64
C THR A 101 -6.63 -14.66 7.83
N GLN A 102 -5.68 -15.59 7.72
CA GLN A 102 -4.86 -16.02 8.86
C GLN A 102 -3.56 -15.24 9.01
N PHE A 103 -3.06 -14.62 7.94
CA PHE A 103 -1.75 -13.99 7.91
C PHE A 103 -1.79 -12.63 7.22
N ALA A 104 -1.05 -11.66 7.74
CA ALA A 104 -0.76 -10.45 7.00
C ALA A 104 0.33 -10.72 5.94
N VAL A 105 0.31 -9.96 4.86
CA VAL A 105 1.27 -10.09 3.76
C VAL A 105 2.19 -8.88 3.76
N ALA A 106 3.49 -9.12 3.73
CA ALA A 106 4.50 -8.07 3.65
C ALA A 106 5.34 -8.19 2.38
N PHE A 107 5.66 -7.04 1.81
CA PHE A 107 6.57 -6.89 0.70
C PHE A 107 7.75 -6.02 1.14
N THR A 108 8.97 -6.49 0.94
CA THR A 108 10.19 -5.72 1.21
C THR A 108 11.35 -6.25 0.39
N LEU A 109 12.17 -5.33 -0.10
CA LEU A 109 13.45 -5.62 -0.75
C LEU A 109 14.60 -5.72 0.27
N LEU A 110 14.40 -5.20 1.49
CA LEU A 110 15.41 -5.16 2.54
C LEU A 110 15.21 -6.35 3.49
N ASP A 111 16.17 -7.27 3.50
CA ASP A 111 16.15 -8.44 4.38
C ASP A 111 16.28 -8.05 5.85
N SER A 112 17.07 -7.02 6.16
CA SER A 112 17.22 -6.52 7.54
C SER A 112 15.91 -5.96 8.11
N LEU A 113 15.08 -5.34 7.28
CA LEU A 113 13.75 -4.88 7.68
C LEU A 113 12.80 -6.06 7.84
N TRP A 114 12.89 -7.06 6.95
CA TRP A 114 12.09 -8.28 7.04
C TRP A 114 12.33 -9.03 8.36
N THR A 115 13.58 -9.25 8.75
CA THR A 115 13.91 -9.96 10.01
C THR A 115 13.25 -9.27 11.20
N ARG A 116 13.32 -7.93 11.28
CA ARG A 116 12.71 -7.17 12.37
C ARG A 116 11.18 -7.27 12.38
N VAL A 117 10.54 -7.26 11.21
CA VAL A 117 9.09 -7.46 11.09
C VAL A 117 8.70 -8.87 11.52
N GLN A 118 9.48 -9.88 11.11
CA GLN A 118 9.24 -11.28 11.45
C GLN A 118 9.39 -11.54 12.95
N GLU A 119 10.40 -10.95 13.60
CA GLU A 119 10.58 -11.01 15.05
C GLU A 119 9.40 -10.34 15.77
N ALA A 120 9.01 -9.13 15.35
CA ALA A 120 7.85 -8.44 15.91
C ALA A 120 6.56 -9.25 15.78
N ALA A 121 6.32 -9.86 14.61
CA ALA A 121 5.21 -10.75 14.33
C ALA A 121 5.21 -12.00 15.22
N TYR A 122 6.40 -12.52 15.55
CA TYR A 122 6.53 -13.64 16.48
C TYR A 122 6.15 -13.24 17.91
N HIS A 123 6.57 -12.05 18.35
CA HIS A 123 6.29 -11.55 19.70
C HIS A 123 4.84 -11.10 19.90
N SER A 124 4.21 -10.47 18.90
CA SER A 124 2.82 -10.03 18.99
C SER A 124 1.81 -11.17 18.81
N GLY A 125 2.23 -12.27 18.16
CA GLY A 125 1.35 -13.35 17.72
C GLY A 125 0.69 -13.06 16.36
N ASP A 126 0.81 -11.84 15.83
CA ASP A 126 0.29 -11.46 14.52
C ASP A 126 1.24 -11.92 13.42
N ARG A 127 0.99 -13.11 12.88
CA ARG A 127 1.86 -13.75 11.91
C ARG A 127 1.83 -13.02 10.56
N VAL A 128 3.01 -12.85 9.96
CA VAL A 128 3.21 -12.18 8.68
C VAL A 128 3.95 -13.12 7.72
N VAL A 129 3.52 -13.14 6.46
CA VAL A 129 4.18 -13.88 5.36
C VAL A 129 4.82 -12.89 4.39
N ARG A 130 6.08 -13.12 4.03
CA ARG A 130 6.78 -12.33 3.01
C ARG A 130 6.47 -12.88 1.63
N LEU A 131 6.03 -12.00 0.74
CA LEU A 131 5.98 -12.30 -0.69
C LEU A 131 7.14 -11.64 -1.45
N PRO A 132 7.63 -12.28 -2.53
CA PRO A 132 8.77 -11.77 -3.27
C PRO A 132 8.40 -10.55 -4.13
N LEU A 133 9.29 -9.55 -4.17
CA LEU A 133 9.27 -8.47 -5.16
C LEU A 133 10.40 -8.71 -6.17
N ARG A 134 10.06 -9.26 -7.35
CA ARG A 134 11.03 -9.56 -8.42
C ARG A 134 10.87 -8.60 -9.58
N LYS A 135 11.93 -8.48 -10.40
CA LYS A 135 11.94 -7.63 -11.61
C LYS A 135 10.79 -7.94 -12.57
N ILE A 136 10.43 -9.21 -12.71
CA ILE A 136 9.30 -9.65 -13.54
C ILE A 136 7.96 -9.01 -13.11
N HIS A 137 7.76 -8.73 -11.81
CA HIS A 137 6.56 -8.03 -11.35
C HIS A 137 6.56 -6.57 -11.79
N ARG A 138 7.75 -5.93 -11.83
CA ARG A 138 7.91 -4.56 -12.28
C ARG A 138 7.67 -4.42 -13.78
N GLU A 139 8.13 -5.36 -14.60
CA GLU A 139 7.95 -5.34 -16.07
C GLU A 139 6.47 -5.33 -16.45
N ARG A 140 5.61 -6.03 -15.70
CA ARG A 140 4.16 -6.03 -15.89
C ARG A 140 3.46 -4.72 -15.55
N MET A 141 4.15 -3.78 -14.88
CA MET A 141 3.60 -2.48 -14.50
C MET A 141 3.87 -1.39 -15.55
N PHE A 142 4.38 -1.75 -16.74
CA PHE A 142 4.64 -0.83 -17.84
C PHE A 142 3.92 -1.26 -19.12
N ASN A 143 3.37 -0.29 -19.85
CA ASN A 143 2.86 -0.49 -21.20
C ASN A 143 3.14 0.75 -22.05
N ASP A 144 3.69 0.57 -23.26
CA ASP A 144 4.01 1.65 -24.20
C ASP A 144 4.80 2.83 -23.59
N GLY A 145 5.68 2.54 -22.63
CA GLY A 145 6.53 3.53 -21.94
C GLY A 145 5.88 4.21 -20.73
N ASP A 146 4.58 4.04 -20.52
CA ASP A 146 3.86 4.59 -19.37
C ASP A 146 3.67 3.54 -18.25
N HIS A 147 3.52 4.03 -17.01
CA HIS A 147 3.14 3.17 -15.89
C HIS A 147 1.68 2.75 -16.02
N VAL A 148 1.37 1.50 -15.67
CA VAL A 148 0.01 0.97 -15.72
C VAL A 148 -0.42 0.52 -14.35
N ILE A 149 -1.63 0.91 -13.95
CA ILE A 149 -2.26 0.49 -12.71
C ILE A 149 -3.56 -0.26 -13.01
N GLY A 150 -3.77 -1.38 -12.30
CA GLY A 150 -4.98 -2.20 -12.39
C GLY A 150 -4.99 -3.20 -13.55
N SER A 151 -3.83 -3.70 -14.00
CA SER A 151 -3.74 -4.74 -15.03
C SER A 151 -4.41 -6.04 -14.57
N ASP A 152 -5.41 -6.50 -15.31
CA ASP A 152 -6.09 -7.79 -15.12
C ASP A 152 -5.38 -8.93 -15.86
N ASP A 153 -4.05 -8.97 -15.87
CA ASP A 153 -3.32 -10.14 -16.36
C ASP A 153 -3.29 -11.20 -15.25
N THR A 154 -4.46 -11.82 -15.11
CA THR A 154 -4.66 -13.19 -14.65
C THR A 154 -3.49 -14.08 -15.10
N VAL A 155 -2.85 -14.71 -14.13
CA VAL A 155 -3.02 -16.16 -14.08
C VAL A 155 -4.32 -16.41 -13.36
#